data_AF-A0A7Y5QAB0-F1
#
_entry.id   AF-A0A7Y5QAB0-F1
#
_cell.length_a   1.000
_cell.length_b   1.000
_cell.length_c   1.000
_cell.angle_alpha   90.00
_cell.angle_beta   90.00
_cell.angle_gamma   90.00
#
_symmetry.space_group_name_H-M   'P 1'
#
loop_
_entity.id
_entity.type
_entity.pdbx_description
1 polymer ?
#
loop_
_entity_poly.entity_id
_entity_poly.type
_entity_poly.pdbx_seq_one_letter_code
_entity_poly.pdbx_strand_id
1 'polypeptide(L)'
;MGVQQESNKALIRDYIENVINNHILDRFADYIPEDGIDYSAPPGIPRGHAGTRMFFQMFFEGSSDAINTIHGLVAEDDKVTVISTIAGTHNGSLMGLAATGKRFSVQLLETVRIVDGKYAERWGGLDIVGLMMQLGAIRDPDQKAKEEQYAAMVHRYIYGVNHDDETALRDVFAKDFLDHNNAQVAGLPPGVEAVVMAHHMLNQSFSNLTFSIDEIMVEGDKVAIRVHAEGKHTGDFYGFPPTGKDIQWTAHRILRVENGMFVEAWNEFDQVGILQQMGIVPSFAPPPNPEANKALVRRLYEEENKHNVDIVDELMSPDFVMHGDALNPYQKGLEPIKQGAKMTQEAFPDLVVEIEDMIASGDKVMVRLRWTGTHSQSFMGIPASGKKMTWTAIATNRVENGKIVERWFNSDVFGLLQQFGLVPGGT
;
A
#
# COMPACT_ATOMS: atom_id res chain seq x y z
N MET A 1 44.34 -22.37 -32.58
CA MET A 1 43.59 -21.94 -31.37
C MET A 1 42.52 -20.90 -31.68
N GLY A 2 42.85 -19.72 -32.26
CA GLY A 2 41.85 -18.66 -32.47
C GLY A 2 40.63 -18.99 -33.35
N VAL A 3 40.77 -19.83 -34.39
CA VAL A 3 39.64 -20.21 -35.28
C VAL A 3 38.57 -21.03 -34.56
N GLN A 4 38.99 -21.99 -33.73
CA GLN A 4 38.07 -22.82 -32.93
C GLN A 4 37.33 -21.96 -31.90
N GLN A 5 38.05 -21.06 -31.22
CA GLN A 5 37.48 -20.17 -30.21
C GLN A 5 36.43 -19.22 -30.81
N GLU A 6 36.69 -18.64 -31.98
CA GLU A 6 35.69 -17.79 -32.65
C GLU A 6 34.49 -18.59 -33.18
N SER A 7 34.70 -19.82 -33.66
CA SER A 7 33.61 -20.73 -34.00
C SER A 7 32.72 -21.04 -32.80
N ASN A 8 33.33 -21.31 -31.63
CA ASN A 8 32.62 -21.58 -30.39
C ASN A 8 31.82 -20.35 -29.90
N LYS A 9 32.39 -19.14 -29.99
CA LYS A 9 31.65 -17.91 -29.70
C LYS A 9 30.51 -17.68 -30.69
N ALA A 10 30.71 -17.98 -31.97
CA ALA A 10 29.68 -17.83 -33.00
C ALA A 10 28.48 -18.76 -32.72
N LEU A 11 28.73 -20.00 -32.30
CA LEU A 11 27.69 -20.94 -31.87
C LEU A 11 26.80 -20.35 -30.77
N ILE A 12 27.41 -19.73 -29.74
CA ILE A 12 26.67 -19.12 -28.63
C ILE A 12 25.86 -17.90 -29.08
N ARG A 13 26.42 -17.03 -29.94
CA ARG A 13 25.68 -15.88 -30.48
C ARG A 13 24.47 -16.35 -31.28
N ASP A 14 24.67 -17.36 -32.12
CA ASP A 14 23.61 -17.94 -32.94
C ASP A 14 22.52 -18.59 -32.06
N TYR A 15 22.91 -19.35 -31.04
CA TYR A 15 21.99 -19.92 -30.05
C TYR A 15 21.16 -18.84 -29.33
N ILE A 16 21.81 -17.80 -28.79
CA ILE A 16 21.12 -16.74 -28.06
C ILE A 16 20.19 -15.97 -28.99
N GLU A 17 20.61 -15.62 -30.19
CA GLU A 17 19.77 -14.86 -31.11
C GLU A 17 18.61 -15.71 -31.66
N ASN A 18 18.92 -16.89 -32.19
CA ASN A 18 17.95 -17.66 -32.97
C ASN A 18 17.13 -18.65 -32.16
N VAL A 19 17.50 -18.92 -30.91
CA VAL A 19 16.69 -19.78 -30.01
C VAL A 19 16.10 -18.94 -28.89
N ILE A 20 16.94 -18.19 -28.17
CA ILE A 20 16.49 -17.46 -26.97
C ILE A 20 15.75 -16.19 -27.35
N ASN A 21 16.34 -15.26 -28.11
CA ASN A 21 15.71 -13.96 -28.42
C ASN A 21 14.56 -14.06 -29.41
N ASN A 22 14.64 -15.00 -30.37
CA ASN A 22 13.56 -15.27 -31.31
C ASN A 22 12.55 -16.33 -30.80
N HIS A 23 12.72 -16.84 -29.59
CA HIS A 23 11.81 -17.77 -28.91
C HIS A 23 11.54 -19.08 -29.70
N ILE A 24 12.51 -19.54 -30.51
CA ILE A 24 12.38 -20.72 -31.38
C ILE A 24 12.83 -21.99 -30.64
N LEU A 25 12.05 -22.40 -29.63
CA LEU A 25 12.43 -23.47 -28.69
C LEU A 25 12.62 -24.86 -29.33
N ASP A 26 12.09 -25.11 -30.53
CA ASP A 26 12.31 -26.39 -31.22
C ASP A 26 13.78 -26.60 -31.64
N ARG A 27 14.57 -25.52 -31.71
CA ARG A 27 15.97 -25.58 -32.14
C ARG A 27 16.97 -25.95 -31.05
N PHE A 28 16.55 -26.16 -29.80
CA PHE A 28 17.51 -26.56 -28.74
C PHE A 28 18.33 -27.80 -29.10
N ALA A 29 17.76 -28.76 -29.85
CA ALA A 29 18.45 -29.98 -30.27
C ALA A 29 19.61 -29.75 -31.27
N ASP A 30 19.60 -28.60 -31.97
CA ASP A 30 20.69 -28.20 -32.88
C ASP A 30 21.97 -27.89 -32.08
N TYR A 31 21.81 -27.33 -30.86
CA TYR A 31 22.91 -26.83 -30.04
C TYR A 31 23.26 -27.73 -28.86
N ILE A 32 22.28 -28.45 -28.30
CA ILE A 32 22.43 -29.27 -27.09
C ILE A 32 22.03 -30.72 -27.40
N PRO A 33 22.92 -31.70 -27.20
CA PRO A 33 22.59 -33.11 -27.39
C PRO A 33 21.67 -33.62 -26.27
N GLU A 34 21.07 -34.80 -26.47
CA GLU A 34 20.17 -35.43 -25.47
C GLU A 34 20.87 -35.75 -24.15
N ASP A 35 22.17 -36.07 -24.22
CA ASP A 35 23.02 -36.43 -23.09
C ASP A 35 23.82 -35.25 -22.51
N GLY A 36 23.61 -34.03 -23.03
CA GLY A 36 24.26 -32.81 -22.54
C GLY A 36 23.99 -32.60 -21.05
N ILE A 37 25.03 -32.19 -20.31
CA ILE A 37 24.98 -32.09 -18.85
C ILE A 37 24.85 -30.62 -18.44
N ASP A 38 23.79 -30.33 -17.69
CA ASP A 38 23.64 -29.07 -16.97
C ASP A 38 23.91 -29.28 -15.48
N TYR A 39 25.04 -28.75 -15.00
CA TYR A 39 25.42 -28.84 -13.58
C TYR A 39 24.65 -27.87 -12.69
N SER A 40 23.90 -26.94 -13.28
CA SER A 40 23.08 -25.94 -12.58
C SER A 40 21.59 -26.22 -12.69
N ALA A 41 21.20 -27.35 -13.29
CA ALA A 41 19.81 -27.77 -13.38
C ALA A 41 19.22 -28.08 -11.99
N PRO A 42 18.03 -27.54 -11.66
CA PRO A 42 17.28 -27.95 -10.48
C PRO A 42 16.94 -29.46 -10.47
N PRO A 43 16.69 -30.06 -9.29
CA PRO A 43 16.21 -31.44 -9.21
C PRO A 43 14.92 -31.67 -10.01
N GLY A 44 14.85 -32.76 -10.76
CA GLY A 44 13.66 -33.14 -11.54
C GLY A 44 13.64 -32.60 -12.98
N ILE A 45 14.64 -31.83 -13.39
CA ILE A 45 14.78 -31.36 -14.78
C ILE A 45 15.41 -32.47 -15.65
N PRO A 46 14.84 -32.80 -16.83
CA PRO A 46 15.44 -33.75 -17.77
C PRO A 46 16.83 -33.31 -18.26
N ARG A 47 17.67 -34.27 -18.68
CA ARG A 47 18.98 -33.96 -19.27
C ARG A 47 18.87 -33.39 -20.69
N GLY A 48 19.96 -32.78 -21.14
CA GLY A 48 20.12 -32.30 -22.51
C GLY A 48 19.16 -31.18 -22.92
N HIS A 49 18.84 -31.13 -24.22
CA HIS A 49 17.96 -30.11 -24.77
C HIS A 49 16.55 -30.10 -24.15
N ALA A 50 16.06 -31.25 -23.66
CA ALA A 50 14.70 -31.37 -23.13
C ALA A 50 14.53 -30.53 -21.84
N GLY A 51 15.50 -30.60 -20.92
CA GLY A 51 15.47 -29.79 -19.70
C GLY A 51 15.63 -28.29 -19.97
N THR A 52 16.53 -27.94 -20.88
CA THR A 52 16.75 -26.54 -21.27
C THR A 52 15.51 -25.93 -21.91
N ARG A 53 14.85 -26.69 -22.81
CA ARG A 53 13.59 -26.30 -23.42
C ARG A 53 12.52 -26.02 -22.37
N MET A 54 12.36 -26.92 -21.40
CA MET A 54 11.35 -26.77 -20.36
C MET A 54 11.56 -25.50 -19.52
N PHE A 55 12.81 -25.20 -19.16
CA PHE A 55 13.14 -23.98 -18.41
C PHE A 55 12.80 -22.71 -19.20
N PHE A 56 13.26 -22.59 -20.46
CA PHE A 56 13.01 -21.40 -21.27
C PHE A 56 11.55 -21.28 -21.69
N GLN A 57 10.83 -22.38 -21.87
CA GLN A 57 9.39 -22.36 -22.09
C GLN A 57 8.67 -21.71 -20.91
N MET A 58 8.91 -22.18 -19.69
CA MET A 58 8.36 -21.56 -18.47
C MET A 58 8.76 -20.08 -18.36
N PHE A 59 10.00 -19.74 -18.74
CA PHE A 59 10.48 -18.36 -18.68
C PHE A 59 9.74 -17.42 -19.64
N PHE A 60 9.54 -17.84 -20.89
CA PHE A 60 8.84 -17.03 -21.90
C PHE A 60 7.32 -17.01 -21.71
N GLU A 61 6.74 -18.04 -21.09
CA GLU A 61 5.37 -17.99 -20.59
C GLU A 61 5.20 -16.91 -19.52
N GLY A 62 6.23 -16.65 -18.71
CA GLY A 62 6.25 -15.59 -17.71
C GLY A 62 6.61 -14.20 -18.24
N SER A 63 7.37 -14.14 -19.34
CA SER A 63 7.88 -12.90 -19.94
C SER A 63 8.00 -13.05 -21.46
N SER A 64 6.92 -12.71 -22.16
CA SER A 64 6.82 -12.85 -23.61
C SER A 64 7.70 -11.87 -24.39
N ASP A 65 8.19 -10.81 -23.76
CA ASP A 65 9.07 -9.79 -24.34
C ASP A 65 10.52 -9.89 -23.84
N ALA A 66 10.88 -11.00 -23.19
CA ALA A 66 12.24 -11.20 -22.69
C ALA A 66 13.27 -11.29 -23.81
N ILE A 67 14.34 -10.49 -23.68
CA ILE A 67 15.49 -10.47 -24.57
C ILE A 67 16.78 -10.66 -23.76
N ASN A 68 17.66 -11.51 -24.26
CA ASN A 68 19.00 -11.74 -23.75
C ASN A 68 20.04 -10.92 -24.53
N THR A 69 20.74 -10.02 -23.84
CA THR A 69 21.80 -9.18 -24.39
C THR A 69 23.17 -9.67 -23.91
N ILE A 70 24.04 -10.05 -24.85
CA ILE A 70 25.42 -10.47 -24.56
C ILE A 70 26.29 -9.25 -24.29
N HIS A 71 26.94 -9.21 -23.13
CA HIS A 71 27.93 -8.18 -22.78
C HIS A 71 29.36 -8.65 -23.00
N GLY A 72 29.61 -9.96 -22.87
CA GLY A 72 30.93 -10.53 -23.02
C GLY A 72 30.92 -12.02 -23.36
N LEU A 73 31.87 -12.42 -24.20
CA LEU A 73 32.18 -13.82 -24.50
C LEU A 73 33.69 -14.04 -24.35
N VAL A 74 34.08 -14.89 -23.42
CA VAL A 74 35.47 -15.28 -23.19
C VAL A 74 35.61 -16.74 -23.55
N ALA A 75 36.53 -17.06 -24.48
CA ALA A 75 36.74 -18.43 -24.94
C ALA A 75 38.17 -18.88 -24.67
N GLU A 76 38.32 -20.10 -24.15
CA GLU A 76 39.59 -20.78 -23.94
C GLU A 76 39.39 -22.26 -24.30
N ASP A 77 40.22 -22.77 -25.21
CA ASP A 77 40.08 -24.11 -25.80
C ASP A 77 38.64 -24.49 -26.20
N ASP A 78 38.07 -25.49 -25.52
CA ASP A 78 36.73 -26.01 -25.76
C ASP A 78 35.65 -25.33 -24.89
N LYS A 79 36.00 -24.32 -24.09
CA LYS A 79 35.07 -23.63 -23.20
C LYS A 79 34.80 -22.19 -23.62
N VAL A 80 33.58 -21.73 -23.36
CA VAL A 80 33.20 -20.33 -23.51
C VAL A 80 32.36 -19.89 -22.32
N THR A 81 32.76 -18.78 -21.69
CA THR A 81 31.97 -18.10 -20.67
C THR A 81 31.18 -16.96 -21.31
N VAL A 82 29.89 -16.91 -20.98
CA VAL A 82 28.93 -15.92 -21.43
C VAL A 82 28.56 -15.02 -20.26
N ILE A 83 28.72 -13.72 -20.46
CA ILE A 83 28.25 -12.68 -19.55
C ILE A 83 27.14 -11.94 -20.27
N SER A 84 25.92 -12.04 -19.76
CA SER A 84 24.74 -11.47 -20.44
C SER A 84 23.67 -11.01 -19.45
N THR A 85 22.68 -10.28 -19.95
CA THR A 85 21.53 -9.84 -19.17
C THR A 85 20.24 -10.20 -19.91
N ILE A 86 19.32 -10.83 -19.19
CA ILE A 86 17.95 -11.05 -19.68
C ILE A 86 17.06 -9.98 -19.06
N ALA A 87 16.35 -9.22 -19.91
CA ALA A 87 15.42 -8.19 -19.49
C ALA A 87 14.08 -8.33 -20.23
N GLY A 88 12.99 -8.01 -19.53
CA GLY A 88 11.63 -8.11 -20.07
C GLY A 88 10.60 -7.62 -19.07
N THR A 89 9.33 -7.93 -19.34
CA THR A 89 8.18 -7.59 -18.50
C THR A 89 7.55 -8.87 -17.97
N HIS A 90 7.35 -8.95 -16.66
CA HIS A 90 6.62 -10.08 -16.05
C HIS A 90 5.12 -9.97 -16.34
N ASN A 91 4.74 -10.49 -17.50
CA ASN A 91 3.43 -10.35 -18.13
C ASN A 91 2.65 -11.67 -18.24
N GLY A 92 3.24 -12.78 -17.80
CA GLY A 92 2.56 -14.05 -17.62
C GLY A 92 2.94 -14.73 -16.31
N SER A 93 2.63 -16.01 -16.16
CA SER A 93 2.97 -16.74 -14.93
C SER A 93 4.41 -17.24 -14.97
N LEU A 94 5.16 -16.98 -13.91
CA LEU A 94 6.56 -17.42 -13.79
C LEU A 94 6.78 -18.09 -12.44
N MET A 95 7.22 -19.35 -12.43
CA MET A 95 7.53 -20.11 -11.21
C MET A 95 6.40 -20.09 -10.15
N GLY A 96 5.13 -20.11 -10.60
CA GLY A 96 3.95 -20.08 -9.74
C GLY A 96 3.50 -18.68 -9.30
N LEU A 97 4.21 -17.63 -9.69
CA LEU A 97 3.78 -16.24 -9.49
C LEU A 97 2.82 -15.83 -10.61
N ALA A 98 1.80 -15.05 -10.25
CA ALA A 98 0.96 -14.35 -11.21
C ALA A 98 1.70 -13.13 -11.77
N ALA A 99 1.37 -12.73 -13.00
CA ALA A 99 1.96 -11.57 -13.67
C ALA A 99 1.88 -10.32 -12.78
N THR A 100 3.02 -9.65 -12.58
CA THR A 100 3.10 -8.43 -11.74
C THR A 100 3.11 -7.15 -12.57
N GLY A 101 3.30 -7.24 -13.89
CA GLY A 101 3.47 -6.09 -14.78
C GLY A 101 4.79 -5.34 -14.61
N LYS A 102 5.66 -5.78 -13.69
CA LYS A 102 6.97 -5.16 -13.45
C LYS A 102 7.95 -5.52 -14.56
N ARG A 103 8.79 -4.55 -14.95
CA ARG A 103 9.99 -4.84 -15.73
C ARG A 103 11.06 -5.43 -14.84
N PHE A 104 11.87 -6.33 -15.39
CA PHE A 104 13.03 -6.91 -14.73
C PHE A 104 14.24 -6.87 -15.66
N SER A 105 15.42 -6.94 -15.06
CA SER A 105 16.70 -7.08 -15.73
C SER A 105 17.64 -7.86 -14.82
N VAL A 106 18.01 -9.07 -15.23
CA VAL A 106 18.79 -10.01 -14.40
C VAL A 106 19.98 -10.56 -15.15
N GLN A 107 21.09 -10.77 -14.44
CA GLN A 107 22.32 -11.26 -15.03
C GLN A 107 22.24 -12.77 -15.28
N LEU A 108 22.81 -13.20 -16.39
CA LEU A 108 23.12 -14.59 -16.68
C LEU A 108 24.63 -14.71 -16.86
N LEU A 109 25.24 -15.55 -16.02
CA LEU A 109 26.65 -15.95 -16.14
C LEU A 109 26.70 -17.46 -16.29
N GLU A 110 27.18 -17.92 -17.44
CA GLU A 110 27.35 -19.36 -17.69
C GLU A 110 28.68 -19.65 -18.36
N THR A 111 29.23 -20.83 -18.11
CA THR A 111 30.33 -21.41 -18.88
C THR A 111 29.83 -22.66 -19.58
N VAL A 112 30.14 -22.79 -20.86
CA VAL A 112 29.73 -23.91 -21.70
C VAL A 112 30.98 -24.60 -22.25
N ARG A 113 31.07 -25.92 -22.12
CA ARG A 113 32.04 -26.76 -22.82
C ARG A 113 31.43 -27.25 -24.13
N ILE A 114 32.12 -27.04 -25.24
CA ILE A 114 31.67 -27.30 -26.60
C ILE A 114 32.47 -28.45 -27.20
N VAL A 115 31.79 -29.52 -27.60
CA VAL A 115 32.36 -30.68 -28.30
C VAL A 115 31.60 -30.89 -29.60
N ASP A 116 32.31 -31.08 -30.70
CA ASP A 116 31.72 -31.30 -32.03
C ASP A 116 30.65 -30.25 -32.42
N GLY A 117 30.89 -29.00 -32.02
CA GLY A 117 29.99 -27.88 -32.31
C GLY A 117 28.70 -27.87 -31.47
N LYS A 118 28.64 -28.63 -30.38
CA LYS A 118 27.48 -28.69 -29.48
C LYS A 118 27.86 -28.53 -28.01
N TYR A 119 26.90 -28.13 -27.20
CA TYR A 119 27.03 -27.92 -25.76
C TYR A 119 27.12 -29.28 -25.08
N ALA A 120 28.31 -29.69 -24.65
CA ALA A 120 28.50 -30.95 -23.93
C ALA A 120 28.19 -30.80 -22.44
N GLU A 121 28.68 -29.71 -21.83
CA GLU A 121 28.50 -29.41 -20.41
C GLU A 121 28.26 -27.92 -20.21
N ARG A 122 27.46 -27.55 -19.20
CA ARG A 122 27.32 -26.15 -18.77
C ARG A 122 27.30 -25.98 -17.25
N TRP A 123 27.78 -24.81 -16.81
CA TRP A 123 27.82 -24.37 -15.42
C TRP A 123 27.35 -22.93 -15.30
N GLY A 124 26.66 -22.60 -14.22
CA GLY A 124 26.12 -21.27 -13.99
C GLY A 124 24.71 -21.14 -14.54
N GLY A 125 24.14 -19.95 -14.47
CA GLY A 125 22.75 -19.73 -14.82
C GLY A 125 22.27 -18.32 -14.54
N LEU A 126 20.96 -18.18 -14.59
CA LEU A 126 20.26 -16.93 -14.33
C LEU A 126 20.25 -16.60 -12.84
N ASP A 127 20.38 -15.33 -12.49
CA ASP A 127 20.14 -14.84 -11.12
C ASP A 127 18.64 -14.90 -10.76
N ILE A 128 18.18 -16.10 -10.38
CA ILE A 128 16.78 -16.36 -10.03
C ILE A 128 16.39 -15.63 -8.74
N VAL A 129 17.31 -15.46 -7.78
CA VAL A 129 17.01 -14.75 -6.53
C VAL A 129 16.81 -13.27 -6.81
N GLY A 130 17.71 -12.65 -7.58
CA GLY A 130 17.55 -11.26 -8.02
C GLY A 130 16.28 -11.05 -8.85
N LEU A 131 15.92 -12.02 -9.69
CA LEU A 131 14.63 -12.00 -10.40
C LEU A 131 13.45 -11.99 -9.44
N MET A 132 13.39 -12.95 -8.51
CA MET A 132 12.28 -13.07 -7.55
C MET A 132 12.17 -11.83 -6.63
N MET A 133 13.29 -11.18 -6.32
CA MET A 133 13.30 -9.90 -5.60
C MET A 133 12.69 -8.76 -6.43
N GLN A 134 13.10 -8.61 -7.70
CA GLN A 134 12.53 -7.60 -8.60
C GLN A 134 11.03 -7.81 -8.84
N LEU A 135 10.59 -9.07 -8.89
CA LEU A 135 9.16 -9.41 -9.01
C LEU A 135 8.37 -9.23 -7.71
N GLY A 136 9.04 -9.05 -6.58
CA GLY A 136 8.43 -8.84 -5.25
C GLY A 136 8.02 -10.12 -4.52
N ALA A 137 8.50 -11.28 -4.99
CA ALA A 137 8.23 -12.58 -4.37
C ALA A 137 9.15 -12.90 -3.19
N ILE A 138 10.35 -12.31 -3.18
CA ILE A 138 11.31 -12.37 -2.07
C ILE A 138 11.65 -10.92 -1.70
N ARG A 139 11.55 -10.56 -0.42
CA ARG A 139 12.00 -9.24 0.06
C ARG A 139 13.50 -9.30 0.34
N ASP A 140 14.22 -8.23 0.03
CA ASP A 140 15.64 -8.08 0.36
C ASP A 140 15.84 -8.18 1.89
N PRO A 141 16.65 -9.15 2.40
CA PRO A 141 16.93 -9.28 3.82
C PRO A 141 17.54 -8.01 4.44
N ASP A 142 18.37 -7.29 3.69
CA ASP A 142 19.01 -6.06 4.16
C ASP A 142 17.99 -4.92 4.24
N GLN A 143 17.03 -4.89 3.32
CA GLN A 143 15.90 -3.96 3.38
C GLN A 143 15.02 -4.23 4.60
N LYS A 144 14.66 -5.48 4.86
CA LYS A 144 13.85 -5.83 6.04
C LYS A 144 14.59 -5.48 7.35
N ALA A 145 15.89 -5.75 7.43
CA ALA A 145 16.69 -5.38 8.59
C ALA A 145 16.74 -3.86 8.80
N LYS A 146 16.85 -3.08 7.70
CA LYS A 146 16.75 -1.60 7.76
C LYS A 146 15.37 -1.13 8.19
N GLU A 147 14.30 -1.71 7.65
CA GLU A 147 12.92 -1.40 8.03
C GLU A 147 12.72 -1.60 9.55
N GLU A 148 13.18 -2.73 10.09
CA GLU A 148 13.11 -3.03 11.52
C GLU A 148 13.98 -2.07 12.36
N GLN A 149 15.21 -1.80 11.93
CA GLN A 149 16.11 -0.86 12.61
C GLN A 149 15.51 0.55 12.65
N TYR A 150 15.03 1.06 11.51
CA TYR A 150 14.53 2.41 11.39
C TYR A 150 13.20 2.60 12.13
N ALA A 151 12.32 1.60 12.09
CA ALA A 151 11.13 1.59 12.93
C ALA A 151 11.49 1.63 14.43
N ALA A 152 12.50 0.86 14.86
CA ALA A 152 12.96 0.90 16.26
C ALA A 152 13.51 2.27 16.65
N MET A 153 14.23 2.96 15.76
CA MET A 153 14.69 4.33 15.99
C MET A 153 13.51 5.31 16.16
N VAL A 154 12.45 5.18 15.35
CA VAL A 154 11.23 5.99 15.49
C VAL A 154 10.55 5.71 16.84
N HIS A 155 10.43 4.46 17.25
CA HIS A 155 9.87 4.12 18.56
C HIS A 155 10.71 4.69 19.70
N ARG A 156 12.05 4.66 19.60
CA ARG A 156 12.95 5.27 20.59
C ARG A 156 12.80 6.79 20.62
N TYR A 157 12.66 7.43 19.47
CA TYR A 157 12.37 8.85 19.36
C TYR A 157 11.05 9.23 20.06
N ILE A 158 9.93 8.59 19.71
CA ILE A 158 8.63 8.89 20.29
C ILE A 158 8.57 8.52 21.78
N TYR A 159 9.28 7.48 22.20
CA TYR A 159 9.50 7.20 23.62
C TYR A 159 10.19 8.38 24.30
N GLY A 160 11.28 8.91 23.71
CA GLY A 160 12.00 10.07 24.21
C GLY A 160 11.09 11.27 24.43
N VAL A 161 10.27 11.57 23.42
CA VAL A 161 9.29 12.66 23.48
C VAL A 161 8.24 12.42 24.58
N ASN A 162 7.66 11.23 24.67
CA ASN A 162 6.58 10.98 25.65
C ASN A 162 7.07 10.90 27.11
N HIS A 163 8.37 10.68 27.34
CA HIS A 163 8.94 10.47 28.66
C HIS A 163 9.95 11.55 29.08
N ASP A 164 10.08 12.63 28.29
CA ASP A 164 11.10 13.66 28.49
C ASP A 164 12.54 13.08 28.60
N ASP A 165 12.79 11.99 27.87
CA ASP A 165 14.07 11.27 27.87
C ASP A 165 14.97 11.84 26.77
N GLU A 166 15.73 12.85 27.18
CA GLU A 166 16.76 13.50 26.39
C GLU A 166 17.87 12.56 25.87
N THR A 167 18.14 11.46 26.57
CA THR A 167 19.10 10.46 26.09
C THR A 167 18.52 9.68 24.93
N ALA A 168 17.24 9.31 24.99
CA ALA A 168 16.55 8.65 23.87
C ALA A 168 16.57 9.47 22.59
N LEU A 169 16.46 10.81 22.70
CA LEU A 169 16.59 11.70 21.54
C LEU A 169 18.03 11.67 20.99
N ARG A 170 19.04 11.79 21.86
CA ARG A 170 20.44 11.78 21.43
C ARG A 170 20.94 10.42 20.94
N ASP A 171 20.26 9.33 21.30
CA ASP A 171 20.56 7.98 20.80
C ASP A 171 20.25 7.81 19.31
N VAL A 172 19.31 8.61 18.76
CA VAL A 172 18.80 8.41 17.40
C VAL A 172 19.01 9.60 16.47
N PHE A 173 19.27 10.81 16.99
CA PHE A 173 19.58 11.99 16.18
C PHE A 173 21.09 12.27 16.15
N ALA A 174 21.63 12.52 14.96
CA ALA A 174 23.02 12.94 14.80
C ALA A 174 23.27 14.30 15.45
N LYS A 175 24.51 14.50 15.94
CA LYS A 175 24.87 15.75 16.62
C LYS A 175 24.68 16.98 15.73
N ASP A 176 24.99 16.85 14.45
CA ASP A 176 24.90 17.86 13.40
C ASP A 176 23.60 17.77 12.58
N PHE A 177 22.58 17.12 13.14
CA PHE A 177 21.26 16.96 12.52
C PHE A 177 20.71 18.26 11.92
N LEU A 178 20.28 18.18 10.65
CA LEU A 178 19.71 19.30 9.92
C LEU A 178 18.18 19.22 9.89
N ASP A 179 17.51 20.21 10.48
CA ASP A 179 16.06 20.35 10.39
C ASP A 179 15.69 21.54 9.51
N HIS A 180 15.04 21.25 8.37
CA HIS A 180 14.70 22.27 7.38
C HIS A 180 13.61 23.24 7.84
N ASN A 181 12.79 22.85 8.81
CA ASN A 181 11.71 23.69 9.33
C ASN A 181 12.19 24.56 10.50
N ASN A 182 13.15 24.08 11.29
CA ASN A 182 13.71 24.84 12.41
C ASN A 182 14.70 25.94 11.98
N ALA A 183 15.28 25.86 10.77
CA ALA A 183 16.21 26.85 10.24
C ALA A 183 15.64 28.29 10.19
N GLN A 184 14.31 28.43 10.28
CA GLN A 184 13.60 29.72 10.25
C GLN A 184 13.21 30.24 11.64
N VAL A 185 13.35 29.43 12.70
CA VAL A 185 12.97 29.83 14.07
C VAL A 185 14.19 30.45 14.77
N ALA A 186 14.15 31.78 14.93
CA ALA A 186 15.23 32.53 15.57
C ALA A 186 15.46 32.07 17.03
N GLY A 187 16.71 31.74 17.36
CA GLY A 187 17.13 31.38 18.73
C GLY A 187 17.26 29.88 19.02
N LEU A 188 16.91 29.00 18.07
CA LEU A 188 17.21 27.57 18.23
C LEU A 188 18.72 27.30 18.08
N PRO A 189 19.31 26.46 18.95
CA PRO A 189 20.67 25.96 18.74
C PRO A 189 20.73 25.05 17.50
N PRO A 190 21.91 24.81 16.90
CA PRO A 190 22.04 23.89 15.78
C PRO A 190 21.96 22.42 16.22
N GLY A 191 21.67 21.52 15.27
CA GLY A 191 21.80 20.08 15.50
C GLY A 191 20.69 19.49 16.37
N VAL A 192 21.01 18.36 17.01
CA VAL A 192 20.09 17.66 17.93
C VAL A 192 19.64 18.53 19.11
N GLU A 193 20.43 19.52 19.52
CA GLU A 193 20.06 20.42 20.61
C GLU A 193 18.82 21.26 20.25
N ALA A 194 18.59 21.54 18.96
CA ALA A 194 17.35 22.18 18.48
C ALA A 194 16.13 21.32 18.79
N VAL A 195 16.26 20.00 18.56
CA VAL A 195 15.19 19.02 18.76
C VAL A 195 14.85 18.90 20.24
N VAL A 196 15.88 18.83 21.09
CA VAL A 196 15.72 18.79 22.55
C VAL A 196 15.04 20.06 23.07
N MET A 197 15.50 21.23 22.63
CA MET A 197 14.90 22.51 23.03
C MET A 197 13.45 22.63 22.56
N ALA A 198 13.15 22.25 21.31
CA ALA A 198 11.79 22.24 20.78
C ALA A 198 10.85 21.30 21.57
N HIS A 199 11.36 20.13 21.96
CA HIS A 199 10.64 19.20 22.80
C HIS A 199 10.32 19.79 24.18
N HIS A 200 11.31 20.39 24.83
CA HIS A 200 11.12 21.08 26.12
C HIS A 200 10.09 22.20 26.05
N MET A 201 10.13 23.00 24.98
CA MET A 201 9.13 24.05 24.76
C MET A 201 7.71 23.46 24.68
N LEU A 202 7.51 22.37 23.94
CA LEU A 202 6.20 21.72 23.84
C LEU A 202 5.71 21.16 25.19
N ASN A 203 6.58 20.50 25.96
CA ASN A 203 6.23 19.98 27.29
C ASN A 203 5.89 21.10 28.30
N GLN A 204 6.50 22.28 28.15
CA GLN A 204 6.17 23.45 28.95
C GLN A 204 4.82 24.06 28.54
N SER A 205 4.52 24.08 27.24
CA SER A 205 3.26 24.62 26.70
C SER A 205 2.05 23.71 26.99
N PHE A 206 2.22 22.39 26.96
CA PHE A 206 1.13 21.42 27.05
C PHE A 206 1.39 20.38 28.16
N SER A 207 0.50 20.34 29.15
CA SER A 207 0.46 19.26 30.14
C SER A 207 -0.20 18.01 29.57
N ASN A 208 0.17 16.85 30.10
CA ASN A 208 -0.31 15.53 29.66
C ASN A 208 -0.13 15.31 28.14
N LEU A 209 0.92 15.91 27.57
CA LEU A 209 1.21 15.79 26.15
C LEU A 209 1.70 14.38 25.83
N THR A 210 1.01 13.68 24.94
CA THR A 210 1.38 12.35 24.46
C THR A 210 1.36 12.32 22.94
N PHE A 211 2.24 11.49 22.36
CA PHE A 211 2.34 11.23 20.94
C PHE A 211 2.13 9.73 20.67
N SER A 212 1.23 9.40 19.76
CA SER A 212 1.06 8.04 19.20
C SER A 212 1.53 7.98 17.76
N ILE A 213 2.13 6.86 17.39
CA ILE A 213 2.54 6.60 16.00
C ILE A 213 1.35 6.03 15.26
N ASP A 214 0.92 6.73 14.22
CA ASP A 214 -0.13 6.22 13.32
C ASP A 214 0.49 5.37 12.21
N GLU A 215 1.65 5.78 11.69
CA GLU A 215 2.26 5.17 10.52
C GLU A 215 3.77 5.37 10.46
N ILE A 216 4.47 4.33 9.99
CA ILE A 216 5.89 4.36 9.66
C ILE A 216 6.05 3.76 8.26
N MET A 217 6.73 4.48 7.38
CA MET A 217 7.11 4.01 6.06
C MET A 217 8.61 4.16 5.88
N VAL A 218 9.27 3.14 5.36
CA VAL A 218 10.72 3.14 5.12
C VAL A 218 10.97 2.90 3.65
N GLU A 219 11.79 3.77 3.05
CA GLU A 219 12.22 3.64 1.66
C GLU A 219 13.67 4.10 1.53
N GLY A 220 14.56 3.16 1.19
CA GLY A 220 15.98 3.43 1.04
C GLY A 220 16.61 3.98 2.33
N ASP A 221 17.06 5.23 2.28
CA ASP A 221 17.67 5.98 3.39
C ASP A 221 16.67 6.88 4.12
N LYS A 222 15.36 6.79 3.84
CA LYS A 222 14.35 7.67 4.41
C LYS A 222 13.30 6.91 5.23
N VAL A 223 12.78 7.61 6.23
CA VAL A 223 11.68 7.18 7.09
C VAL A 223 10.62 8.26 7.09
N ALA A 224 9.44 7.97 6.58
CA ALA A 224 8.26 8.81 6.73
C ALA A 224 7.47 8.35 7.96
N ILE A 225 7.12 9.29 8.83
CA ILE A 225 6.29 9.03 10.00
C ILE A 225 5.08 9.95 10.01
N ARG A 226 3.95 9.39 10.47
CA ARG A 226 2.76 10.14 10.84
C ARG A 226 2.45 9.85 12.29
N VAL A 227 2.27 10.92 13.07
CA VAL A 227 2.00 10.85 14.50
C VAL A 227 0.79 11.70 14.86
N HIS A 228 0.07 11.25 15.87
CA HIS A 228 -1.00 11.99 16.51
C HIS A 228 -0.54 12.46 17.89
N ALA A 229 -0.88 13.68 18.26
CA ALA A 229 -0.55 14.25 19.56
C ALA A 229 -1.80 14.77 20.26
N GLU A 230 -1.86 14.58 21.57
CA GLU A 230 -2.93 15.08 22.42
C GLU A 230 -2.37 15.66 23.72
N GLY A 231 -2.94 16.74 24.22
CA GLY A 231 -2.51 17.36 25.47
C GLY A 231 -3.40 18.53 25.87
N LYS A 232 -3.04 19.22 26.94
CA LYS A 232 -3.79 20.37 27.46
C LYS A 232 -2.93 21.61 27.54
N HIS A 233 -3.38 22.70 26.92
CA HIS A 233 -2.63 23.96 26.87
C HIS A 233 -2.60 24.66 28.23
N THR A 234 -1.48 24.51 28.94
CA THR A 234 -1.30 24.95 30.35
C THR A 234 -0.09 25.84 30.58
N GLY A 235 0.79 26.01 29.58
CA GLY A 235 1.86 26.98 29.59
C GLY A 235 1.73 28.01 28.48
N ASP A 236 2.78 28.81 28.28
CA ASP A 236 2.88 29.71 27.13
C ASP A 236 3.20 28.91 25.86
N PHE A 237 2.49 29.17 24.77
CA PHE A 237 2.78 28.61 23.45
C PHE A 237 2.96 29.74 22.46
N TYR A 238 4.20 30.00 22.02
CA TYR A 238 4.54 31.09 21.09
C TYR A 238 4.03 32.48 21.53
N GLY A 239 4.09 32.78 22.83
CA GLY A 239 3.62 34.05 23.40
C GLY A 239 2.11 34.11 23.66
N PHE A 240 1.38 33.03 23.40
CA PHE A 240 -0.03 32.92 23.76
C PHE A 240 -0.17 32.32 25.16
N PRO A 241 -0.87 33.01 26.08
CA PRO A 241 -1.03 32.56 27.46
C PRO A 241 -1.88 31.29 27.54
N PRO A 242 -1.72 30.48 28.61
CA PRO A 242 -2.43 29.22 28.77
C PRO A 242 -3.94 29.41 28.75
N THR A 243 -4.62 28.58 27.95
CA THR A 243 -6.08 28.65 27.76
C THR A 243 -6.83 27.59 28.56
N GLY A 244 -6.12 26.56 29.04
CA GLY A 244 -6.70 25.42 29.74
C GLY A 244 -7.53 24.49 28.85
N LYS A 245 -7.44 24.63 27.52
CA LYS A 245 -8.17 23.81 26.55
C LYS A 245 -7.39 22.55 26.20
N ASP A 246 -8.13 21.47 25.93
CA ASP A 246 -7.59 20.26 25.34
C ASP A 246 -7.29 20.51 23.86
N ILE A 247 -6.14 20.03 23.39
CA ILE A 247 -5.59 20.25 22.05
C ILE A 247 -5.18 18.90 21.47
N GLN A 248 -5.50 18.68 20.20
CA GLN A 248 -5.05 17.52 19.44
C GLN A 248 -4.54 17.95 18.06
N TRP A 249 -3.52 17.29 17.54
CA TRP A 249 -3.04 17.54 16.18
C TRP A 249 -2.34 16.32 15.58
N THR A 250 -2.17 16.35 14.25
CA THR A 250 -1.33 15.40 13.53
C THR A 250 -0.06 16.07 13.05
N ALA A 251 1.05 15.33 13.04
CA ALA A 251 2.31 15.75 12.46
C ALA A 251 2.82 14.71 11.47
N HIS A 252 3.44 15.19 10.39
CA HIS A 252 4.13 14.37 9.41
C HIS A 252 5.60 14.75 9.39
N ARG A 253 6.47 13.76 9.28
CA ARG A 253 7.90 14.00 9.16
C ARG A 253 8.56 12.99 8.25
N ILE A 254 9.47 13.47 7.42
CA ILE A 254 10.41 12.64 6.65
C ILE A 254 11.77 12.81 7.29
N LEU A 255 12.41 11.71 7.66
CA LEU A 255 13.73 11.64 8.28
C LEU A 255 14.68 10.93 7.31
N ARG A 256 15.84 11.52 7.04
CA ARG A 256 16.95 10.81 6.38
C ARG A 256 17.84 10.16 7.41
N VAL A 257 18.21 8.90 7.17
CA VAL A 257 19.07 8.09 8.03
C VAL A 257 20.43 7.89 7.36
N GLU A 258 21.48 8.14 8.11
CA GLU A 258 22.85 7.87 7.71
C GLU A 258 23.64 7.35 8.91
N ASN A 259 24.44 6.30 8.71
CA ASN A 259 25.22 5.65 9.77
C ASN A 259 24.39 5.27 11.01
N GLY A 260 23.13 4.88 10.82
CA GLY A 260 22.22 4.49 11.90
C GLY A 260 21.66 5.65 12.73
N MET A 261 21.77 6.88 12.24
CA MET A 261 21.29 8.09 12.92
C MET A 261 20.39 8.91 11.99
N PHE A 262 19.37 9.58 12.53
CA PHE A 262 18.66 10.63 11.82
C PHE A 262 19.60 11.83 11.64
N VAL A 263 19.89 12.17 10.38
CA VAL A 263 20.82 13.25 10.02
C VAL A 263 20.12 14.46 9.43
N GLU A 264 18.90 14.28 8.92
CA GLU A 264 18.16 15.36 8.26
C GLU A 264 16.66 15.13 8.38
N ALA A 265 15.86 16.20 8.45
CA ALA A 265 14.41 16.09 8.43
C ALA A 265 13.67 17.25 7.75
N TRP A 266 12.48 16.90 7.27
CA TRP A 266 11.42 17.80 6.80
C TRP A 266 10.15 17.47 7.57
N ASN A 267 9.52 18.43 8.23
CA ASN A 267 8.33 18.19 9.05
C ASN A 267 7.24 19.24 8.87
N GLU A 268 5.99 18.79 8.90
CA GLU A 268 4.83 19.69 8.95
C GLU A 268 3.89 19.24 10.07
N PHE A 269 3.40 20.20 10.85
CA PHE A 269 2.37 19.95 11.86
C PHE A 269 1.37 21.11 11.89
N ASP A 270 0.13 20.80 12.23
CA ASP A 270 -1.00 21.72 12.08
C ASP A 270 -1.04 22.82 13.17
N GLN A 271 -0.13 23.80 13.04
CA GLN A 271 -0.04 24.95 13.94
C GLN A 271 -1.30 25.79 13.93
N VAL A 272 -1.94 25.97 12.76
CA VAL A 272 -3.17 26.76 12.65
C VAL A 272 -4.32 26.04 13.36
N GLY A 273 -4.44 24.72 13.22
CA GLY A 273 -5.40 23.92 13.96
C GLY A 273 -5.21 23.99 15.48
N ILE A 274 -3.96 24.02 15.96
CA ILE A 274 -3.67 24.26 17.39
C ILE A 274 -4.16 25.64 17.83
N LEU A 275 -3.83 26.70 17.08
CA LEU A 275 -4.26 28.07 17.40
C LEU A 275 -5.79 28.25 17.35
N GLN A 276 -6.47 27.52 16.46
CA GLN A 276 -7.94 27.47 16.39
C GLN A 276 -8.54 26.79 17.62
N GLN A 277 -8.01 25.66 18.05
CA GLN A 277 -8.45 24.98 19.27
C GLN A 277 -8.21 25.85 20.51
N MET A 278 -7.08 26.57 20.57
CA MET A 278 -6.82 27.57 21.60
C MET A 278 -7.82 28.75 21.57
N GLY A 279 -8.44 29.02 20.42
CA GLY A 279 -9.38 30.12 20.20
C GLY A 279 -8.70 31.46 19.88
N ILE A 280 -7.45 31.42 19.44
CA ILE A 280 -6.66 32.60 19.04
C ILE A 280 -7.00 32.99 17.61
N VAL A 281 -7.00 32.02 16.70
CA VAL A 281 -7.34 32.22 15.29
C VAL A 281 -8.74 31.65 15.08
N PRO A 282 -9.68 32.41 14.48
CA PRO A 282 -10.98 31.86 14.13
C PRO A 282 -10.80 30.71 13.13
N SER A 283 -11.60 29.65 13.29
CA SER A 283 -11.62 28.58 12.30
C SER A 283 -12.06 29.14 10.94
N PHE A 284 -11.28 28.87 9.89
CA PHE A 284 -11.67 29.21 8.51
C PHE A 284 -12.72 28.23 7.96
N ALA A 285 -12.77 27.01 8.52
CA ALA A 285 -13.88 26.10 8.35
C ALA A 285 -14.97 26.44 9.38
N PRO A 286 -16.27 26.42 9.03
CA PRO A 286 -17.31 26.53 10.04
C PRO A 286 -17.11 25.40 11.07
N PRO A 287 -17.20 25.68 12.39
CA PRO A 287 -17.03 24.65 13.42
C PRO A 287 -18.00 23.49 13.15
N PRO A 288 -17.62 22.23 13.48
CA PRO A 288 -18.54 21.12 13.39
C PRO A 288 -19.83 21.50 14.09
N ASN A 289 -20.92 21.51 13.32
CA ASN A 289 -22.24 21.85 13.82
C ASN A 289 -23.02 20.54 13.86
N PRO A 290 -23.13 19.87 15.02
CA PRO A 290 -23.81 18.59 15.14
C PRO A 290 -25.22 18.61 14.55
N GLU A 291 -25.94 19.72 14.68
CA GLU A 291 -27.28 19.85 14.10
C GLU A 291 -27.27 20.02 12.58
N ALA A 292 -26.31 20.74 12.01
CA ALA A 292 -26.12 20.77 10.55
C ALA A 292 -25.68 19.41 10.00
N ASN A 293 -24.81 18.69 10.72
CA ASN A 293 -24.38 17.34 10.34
C ASN A 293 -25.55 16.35 10.37
N LYS A 294 -26.41 16.42 11.41
CA LYS A 294 -27.66 15.64 11.45
C LYS A 294 -28.57 15.99 10.28
N ALA A 295 -28.73 17.27 9.96
CA ALA A 295 -29.55 17.70 8.82
C ALA A 295 -29.02 17.16 7.49
N LEU A 296 -27.69 17.16 7.29
CA LEU A 296 -27.02 16.58 6.13
C LEU A 296 -27.29 15.07 6.00
N VAL A 297 -27.08 14.32 7.07
CA VAL A 297 -27.30 12.86 7.09
C VAL A 297 -28.78 12.51 6.98
N ARG A 298 -29.68 13.31 7.56
CA ARG A 298 -31.12 13.16 7.40
C ARG A 298 -31.54 13.35 5.95
N ARG A 299 -31.06 14.41 5.30
CA ARG A 299 -31.35 14.71 3.89
C ARG A 299 -30.95 13.55 2.99
N LEU A 300 -29.84 12.85 3.29
CA LEU A 300 -29.45 11.67 2.52
C LEU A 300 -30.58 10.61 2.48
N TYR A 301 -31.11 10.20 3.64
CA TYR A 301 -32.15 9.17 3.69
C TYR A 301 -33.51 9.68 3.18
N GLU A 302 -33.81 10.97 3.36
CA GLU A 302 -35.00 11.60 2.77
C GLU A 302 -34.96 11.58 1.23
N GLU A 303 -33.79 11.77 0.63
CA GLU A 303 -33.60 11.71 -0.82
C GLU A 303 -33.52 10.27 -1.34
N GLU A 304 -33.00 9.33 -0.54
CA GLU A 304 -33.10 7.89 -0.81
C GLU A 304 -34.57 7.45 -0.92
N ASN A 305 -35.43 7.91 -0.01
CA ASN A 305 -36.89 7.68 -0.06
C ASN A 305 -37.58 8.34 -1.27
N LYS A 306 -36.95 9.31 -1.93
CA LYS A 306 -37.42 9.92 -3.18
C LYS A 306 -36.81 9.27 -4.42
N HIS A 307 -36.02 8.21 -4.24
CA HIS A 307 -35.24 7.54 -5.29
C HIS A 307 -34.23 8.46 -5.99
N ASN A 308 -33.78 9.54 -5.34
CA ASN A 308 -32.81 10.47 -5.91
C ASN A 308 -31.38 10.02 -5.61
N VAL A 309 -30.83 9.12 -6.43
CA VAL A 309 -29.48 8.58 -6.24
C VAL A 309 -28.39 9.63 -6.46
N ASP A 310 -28.62 10.59 -7.35
CA ASP A 310 -27.62 11.61 -7.72
C ASP A 310 -27.33 12.60 -6.57
N ILE A 311 -28.16 12.60 -5.52
CA ILE A 311 -27.93 13.38 -4.30
C ILE A 311 -26.56 13.13 -3.67
N VAL A 312 -25.97 11.94 -3.86
CA VAL A 312 -24.67 11.60 -3.28
C VAL A 312 -23.55 12.49 -3.80
N ASP A 313 -23.64 13.01 -5.03
CA ASP A 313 -22.66 13.98 -5.57
C ASP A 313 -22.70 15.30 -4.78
N GLU A 314 -23.86 15.66 -4.26
CA GLU A 314 -24.05 16.86 -3.45
C GLU A 314 -23.73 16.64 -1.97
N LEU A 315 -24.01 15.47 -1.40
CA LEU A 315 -23.88 15.27 0.05
C LEU A 315 -22.58 14.58 0.48
N MET A 316 -21.91 13.87 -0.43
CA MET A 316 -20.71 13.08 -0.12
C MET A 316 -19.48 13.65 -0.82
N SER A 317 -18.30 13.33 -0.28
CA SER A 317 -17.01 13.67 -0.90
C SER A 317 -16.68 12.72 -2.06
N PRO A 318 -16.04 13.19 -3.15
CA PRO A 318 -15.52 12.32 -4.20
C PRO A 318 -14.58 11.22 -3.69
N ASP A 319 -13.85 11.49 -2.60
CA ASP A 319 -12.92 10.55 -1.95
C ASP A 319 -13.58 9.74 -0.81
N PHE A 320 -14.91 9.65 -0.81
CA PHE A 320 -15.67 8.95 0.22
C PHE A 320 -15.19 7.51 0.43
N VAL A 321 -15.07 7.09 1.69
CA VAL A 321 -14.69 5.73 2.09
C VAL A 321 -15.85 5.04 2.83
N MET A 322 -16.29 3.91 2.30
CA MET A 322 -17.23 3.00 2.98
C MET A 322 -16.46 1.90 3.70
N HIS A 323 -16.81 1.68 4.97
CA HIS A 323 -16.44 0.52 5.78
C HIS A 323 -17.74 -0.21 6.16
N GLY A 324 -18.20 -1.14 5.34
CA GLY A 324 -19.47 -1.81 5.62
C GLY A 324 -19.43 -3.32 5.65
N ASP A 325 -20.60 -3.91 5.53
CA ASP A 325 -20.85 -5.34 5.65
C ASP A 325 -20.85 -6.05 4.29
N ALA A 326 -21.38 -7.28 4.23
CA ALA A 326 -21.44 -8.06 3.00
C ALA A 326 -22.30 -7.42 1.88
N LEU A 327 -23.29 -6.59 2.22
CA LEU A 327 -24.13 -5.89 1.24
C LEU A 327 -23.48 -4.58 0.79
N ASN A 328 -22.72 -3.94 1.68
CA ASN A 328 -22.04 -2.69 1.43
C ASN A 328 -20.56 -2.83 1.79
N PRO A 329 -19.77 -3.60 1.02
CA PRO A 329 -18.39 -3.89 1.38
C PRO A 329 -17.51 -2.64 1.34
N TYR A 330 -16.24 -2.82 1.71
CA TYR A 330 -15.25 -1.75 1.59
C TYR A 330 -15.22 -1.20 0.15
N GLN A 331 -15.48 0.10 0.01
CA GLN A 331 -15.54 0.79 -1.27
C GLN A 331 -14.93 2.19 -1.12
N LYS A 332 -14.28 2.66 -2.19
CA LYS A 332 -13.81 4.05 -2.32
C LYS A 332 -14.51 4.74 -3.49
N GLY A 333 -14.85 6.00 -3.28
CA GLY A 333 -15.53 6.85 -4.27
C GLY A 333 -17.03 6.62 -4.35
N LEU A 334 -17.70 7.46 -5.16
CA LEU A 334 -19.17 7.55 -5.19
C LEU A 334 -19.84 6.56 -6.14
N GLU A 335 -19.16 6.14 -7.21
CA GLU A 335 -19.78 5.27 -8.23
C GLU A 335 -20.25 3.91 -7.69
N PRO A 336 -19.48 3.18 -6.88
CA PRO A 336 -19.95 1.94 -6.26
C PRO A 336 -21.19 2.14 -5.37
N ILE A 337 -21.27 3.28 -4.67
CA ILE A 337 -22.40 3.64 -3.80
C ILE A 337 -23.67 3.88 -4.62
N LYS A 338 -23.56 4.62 -5.73
CA LYS A 338 -24.68 4.85 -6.65
C LYS A 338 -25.19 3.55 -7.26
N GLN A 339 -24.29 2.64 -7.63
CA GLN A 339 -24.65 1.33 -8.19
C GLN A 339 -25.40 0.48 -7.16
N GLY A 340 -24.91 0.41 -5.91
CA GLY A 340 -25.59 -0.30 -4.83
C GLY A 340 -26.98 0.28 -4.51
N ALA A 341 -27.12 1.61 -4.49
CA ALA A 341 -28.39 2.28 -4.28
C ALA A 341 -29.39 1.96 -5.41
N LYS A 342 -28.97 2.04 -6.68
CA LYS A 342 -29.82 1.69 -7.84
C LYS A 342 -30.27 0.24 -7.80
N MET A 343 -29.35 -0.69 -7.54
CA MET A 343 -29.66 -2.11 -7.42
C MET A 343 -30.69 -2.38 -6.32
N THR A 344 -30.57 -1.69 -5.17
CA THR A 344 -31.52 -1.83 -4.06
C THR A 344 -32.89 -1.26 -4.41
N GLN A 345 -32.94 -0.09 -5.06
CA GLN A 345 -34.20 0.53 -5.51
C GLN A 345 -34.92 -0.30 -6.58
N GLU A 346 -34.18 -0.93 -7.50
CA GLU A 346 -34.76 -1.84 -8.50
C GLU A 346 -35.35 -3.09 -7.86
N ALA A 347 -34.67 -3.67 -6.87
CA ALA A 347 -35.12 -4.83 -6.12
C ALA A 347 -36.36 -4.55 -5.24
N PHE A 348 -36.42 -3.34 -4.68
CA PHE A 348 -37.47 -2.87 -3.77
C PHE A 348 -38.03 -1.52 -4.26
N PRO A 349 -38.94 -1.51 -5.26
CA PRO A 349 -39.46 -0.26 -5.84
C PRO A 349 -40.27 0.61 -4.88
N ASP A 350 -40.78 0.03 -3.80
CA ASP A 350 -41.52 0.68 -2.71
C ASP A 350 -40.69 0.81 -1.42
N LEU A 351 -39.37 0.80 -1.53
CA LEU A 351 -38.44 0.90 -0.40
C LEU A 351 -38.64 2.20 0.38
N VAL A 352 -38.79 2.07 1.69
CA VAL A 352 -38.80 3.19 2.63
C VAL A 352 -37.76 2.95 3.72
N VAL A 353 -36.94 3.97 3.97
CA VAL A 353 -35.98 4.06 5.06
C VAL A 353 -36.54 4.96 6.16
N GLU A 354 -36.63 4.42 7.36
CA GLU A 354 -36.99 5.16 8.57
C GLU A 354 -35.76 5.37 9.44
N ILE A 355 -35.52 6.61 9.87
CA ILE A 355 -34.52 6.94 10.89
C ILE A 355 -35.14 6.68 12.26
N GLU A 356 -34.69 5.62 12.94
CA GLU A 356 -35.17 5.26 14.27
C GLU A 356 -34.48 6.07 15.37
N ASP A 357 -33.17 6.31 15.23
CA ASP A 357 -32.39 7.18 16.12
C ASP A 357 -31.33 7.95 15.33
N MET A 358 -30.98 9.14 15.80
CA MET A 358 -29.86 9.92 15.25
C MET A 358 -29.21 10.78 16.33
N ILE A 359 -27.92 10.56 16.55
CA ILE A 359 -27.10 11.31 17.49
C ILE A 359 -25.86 11.86 16.80
N ALA A 360 -25.35 13.00 17.26
CA ALA A 360 -24.15 13.61 16.70
C ALA A 360 -23.24 14.14 17.79
N SER A 361 -21.94 14.02 17.58
CA SER A 361 -20.87 14.55 18.43
C SER A 361 -19.70 14.96 17.55
N GLY A 362 -19.28 16.22 17.64
CA GLY A 362 -18.24 16.78 16.79
C GLY A 362 -18.55 16.59 15.31
N ASP A 363 -17.64 15.90 14.62
CA ASP A 363 -17.67 15.59 13.19
C ASP A 363 -18.48 14.33 12.84
N LYS A 364 -19.00 13.58 13.82
CA LYS A 364 -19.64 12.28 13.60
C LYS A 364 -21.14 12.31 13.85
N VAL A 365 -21.89 11.59 13.01
CA VAL A 365 -23.32 11.35 13.14
C VAL A 365 -23.58 9.84 13.10
N MET A 366 -24.06 9.29 14.20
CA MET A 366 -24.57 7.92 14.24
C MET A 366 -26.07 7.93 13.97
N VAL A 367 -26.52 7.00 13.14
CA VAL A 367 -27.92 6.82 12.79
C VAL A 367 -28.30 5.35 12.87
N ARG A 368 -29.45 5.06 13.47
CA ARG A 368 -30.10 3.75 13.45
C ARG A 368 -31.28 3.80 12.50
N LEU A 369 -31.37 2.81 11.63
CA LEU A 369 -32.21 2.84 10.42
C LEU A 369 -33.01 1.55 10.31
N ARG A 370 -34.19 1.65 9.69
CA ARG A 370 -35.05 0.53 9.31
C ARG A 370 -35.50 0.71 7.88
N TRP A 371 -35.18 -0.26 7.02
CA TRP A 371 -35.71 -0.33 5.67
C TRP A 371 -36.92 -1.26 5.63
N THR A 372 -37.90 -0.92 4.81
CA THR A 372 -39.04 -1.79 4.49
C THR A 372 -39.37 -1.68 3.01
N GLY A 373 -39.56 -2.81 2.33
CA GLY A 373 -39.92 -2.84 0.92
C GLY A 373 -40.39 -4.20 0.44
N THR A 374 -41.03 -4.25 -0.71
CA THR A 374 -41.51 -5.45 -1.39
C THR A 374 -40.47 -5.95 -2.39
N HIS A 375 -39.92 -7.14 -2.15
CA HIS A 375 -38.92 -7.76 -3.02
C HIS A 375 -39.55 -8.19 -4.36
N SER A 376 -39.46 -7.28 -5.34
CA SER A 376 -40.22 -7.36 -6.60
C SER A 376 -39.36 -7.73 -7.81
N GLN A 377 -38.04 -7.56 -7.70
CA GLN A 377 -37.06 -7.97 -8.71
C GLN A 377 -35.95 -8.80 -8.07
N SER A 378 -35.07 -9.38 -8.88
CA SER A 378 -33.94 -10.15 -8.38
C SER A 378 -32.99 -9.28 -7.56
N PHE A 379 -32.61 -9.72 -6.37
CA PHE A 379 -31.61 -9.06 -5.52
C PHE A 379 -30.49 -10.03 -5.17
N MET A 380 -29.24 -9.70 -5.52
CA MET A 380 -28.07 -10.57 -5.29
C MET A 380 -28.22 -12.00 -5.83
N GLY A 381 -28.86 -12.15 -7.00
CA GLY A 381 -29.12 -13.47 -7.59
C GLY A 381 -30.27 -14.24 -6.94
N ILE A 382 -30.96 -13.67 -5.95
CA ILE A 382 -32.16 -14.24 -5.34
C ILE A 382 -33.37 -13.77 -6.16
N PRO A 383 -34.16 -14.67 -6.76
CA PRO A 383 -35.34 -14.29 -7.51
C PRO A 383 -36.37 -13.55 -6.66
N ALA A 384 -37.11 -12.64 -7.29
CA ALA A 384 -38.19 -11.88 -6.64
C ALA A 384 -39.13 -12.82 -5.87
N SER A 385 -39.34 -12.53 -4.59
CA SER A 385 -40.17 -13.36 -3.71
C SER A 385 -41.59 -12.82 -3.56
N GLY A 386 -41.83 -11.56 -3.94
CA GLY A 386 -43.09 -10.85 -3.74
C GLY A 386 -43.42 -10.57 -2.27
N LYS A 387 -42.50 -10.86 -1.34
CA LYS A 387 -42.70 -10.64 0.10
C LYS A 387 -42.28 -9.23 0.49
N LYS A 388 -43.02 -8.66 1.44
CA LYS A 388 -42.60 -7.47 2.18
C LYS A 388 -41.49 -7.87 3.16
N MET A 389 -40.38 -7.16 3.10
CA MET A 389 -39.18 -7.41 3.90
C MET A 389 -38.86 -6.19 4.75
N THR A 390 -38.24 -6.43 5.90
CA THR A 390 -37.76 -5.39 6.80
C THR A 390 -36.39 -5.75 7.32
N TRP A 391 -35.44 -4.81 7.31
CA TRP A 391 -34.12 -5.00 7.93
C TRP A 391 -33.66 -3.70 8.58
N THR A 392 -32.79 -3.82 9.58
CA THR A 392 -32.24 -2.69 10.32
C THR A 392 -30.77 -2.49 9.98
N ALA A 393 -30.27 -1.26 10.16
CA ALA A 393 -28.85 -0.99 10.14
C ALA A 393 -28.46 0.11 11.13
N ILE A 394 -27.17 0.18 11.42
CA ILE A 394 -26.53 1.29 12.11
C ILE A 394 -25.44 1.83 11.20
N ALA A 395 -25.37 3.14 11.09
CA ALA A 395 -24.31 3.82 10.36
C ALA A 395 -23.68 4.94 11.20
N THR A 396 -22.35 5.00 11.24
CA THR A 396 -21.62 6.17 11.73
C THR A 396 -21.06 6.91 10.53
N ASN A 397 -21.39 8.18 10.37
CA ASN A 397 -20.96 9.05 9.27
C ASN A 397 -19.99 10.10 9.80
N ARG A 398 -18.80 10.21 9.22
CA ARG A 398 -17.90 11.34 9.45
C ARG A 398 -18.18 12.44 8.44
N VAL A 399 -18.32 13.67 8.92
CA VAL A 399 -18.62 14.85 8.12
C VAL A 399 -17.47 15.83 8.20
N GLU A 400 -16.99 16.28 7.05
CA GLU A 400 -15.90 17.24 6.93
C GLU A 400 -16.25 18.22 5.81
N ASN A 401 -16.03 19.52 6.06
CA ASN A 401 -16.32 20.58 5.09
C ASN A 401 -17.75 20.52 4.50
N GLY A 402 -18.74 20.12 5.32
CA GLY A 402 -20.15 20.01 4.92
C GLY A 402 -20.48 18.80 4.04
N LYS A 403 -19.56 17.84 3.90
CA LYS A 403 -19.73 16.61 3.11
C LYS A 403 -19.53 15.37 3.98
N ILE A 404 -20.25 14.30 3.69
CA ILE A 404 -19.98 12.98 4.27
C ILE A 404 -18.73 12.42 3.59
N VAL A 405 -17.68 12.19 4.37
CA VAL A 405 -16.37 11.74 3.86
C VAL A 405 -16.07 10.28 4.16
N GLU A 406 -16.74 9.70 5.17
CA GLU A 406 -16.48 8.33 5.58
C GLU A 406 -17.70 7.74 6.29
N ARG A 407 -17.92 6.43 6.14
CA ARG A 407 -19.01 5.72 6.81
C ARG A 407 -18.58 4.36 7.32
N TRP A 408 -18.98 4.02 8.55
CA TRP A 408 -19.01 2.66 9.07
C TRP A 408 -20.45 2.16 9.09
N PHE A 409 -20.75 1.05 8.41
CA PHE A 409 -22.12 0.59 8.15
C PHE A 409 -22.30 -0.90 8.48
N ASN A 410 -23.29 -1.22 9.31
CA ASN A 410 -23.64 -2.61 9.62
C ASN A 410 -25.15 -2.79 9.58
N SER A 411 -25.62 -3.74 8.78
CA SER A 411 -27.03 -4.12 8.64
C SER A 411 -27.29 -5.56 9.08
N ASP A 412 -28.55 -5.87 9.40
CA ASP A 412 -29.01 -7.23 9.72
C ASP A 412 -29.16 -8.10 8.46
N VAL A 413 -28.04 -8.36 7.80
CA VAL A 413 -27.98 -9.20 6.60
C VAL A 413 -28.48 -10.62 6.91
N PHE A 414 -28.22 -11.12 8.11
CA PHE A 414 -28.65 -12.46 8.51
C PHE A 414 -30.18 -12.55 8.63
N GLY A 415 -30.82 -11.59 9.30
CA GLY A 415 -32.28 -11.50 9.35
C GLY A 415 -32.91 -11.29 7.96
N LEU A 416 -32.21 -10.60 7.05
CA LEU A 416 -32.65 -10.49 5.66
C LEU A 416 -32.58 -11.84 4.91
N LEU A 417 -31.50 -12.62 5.10
CA LEU A 417 -31.38 -13.97 4.52
C LEU A 417 -32.44 -14.95 5.04
N GLN A 418 -32.83 -14.82 6.31
CA GLN A 418 -33.96 -15.59 6.87
C GLN A 418 -35.28 -15.24 6.17
N GLN A 419 -35.51 -13.97 5.87
CA GLN A 419 -36.72 -13.52 5.16
C GLN A 419 -36.75 -13.98 3.69
N PHE A 420 -35.60 -14.10 3.05
CA PHE A 420 -35.46 -14.75 1.74
C PHE A 420 -35.73 -16.27 1.80
N GLY A 421 -35.66 -16.88 2.98
CA GLY A 421 -35.80 -18.33 3.16
C GLY A 421 -34.53 -19.12 2.83
N LEU A 422 -33.38 -18.45 2.74
CA LEU A 422 -32.07 -19.09 2.49
C LEU A 422 -31.47 -19.67 3.77
N VAL A 423 -31.86 -19.13 4.93
CA VAL A 423 -31.44 -19.58 6.25
C VAL A 423 -32.70 -19.82 7.10
N PRO A 424 -32.78 -20.90 7.90
CA PRO A 424 -33.93 -21.13 8.76
C PRO A 424 -34.14 -19.96 9.74
N GLY A 425 -35.40 -19.53 9.88
CA GLY A 425 -35.80 -18.64 10.97
C GLY A 425 -35.69 -19.39 12.30
N GLY A 426 -35.07 -18.77 13.32
CA GLY A 426 -35.11 -19.30 14.68
C GLY A 426 -36.57 -19.37 15.15
N THR A 427 -37.00 -20.55 15.59
CA THR A 427 -38.35 -20.82 16.12
C THR A 427 -38.67 -19.98 17.36
#